data_AF-A0A3M1D2U2-F1
#
_entry.id   AF-A0A3M1D2U2-F1
#
_cell.length_a   1.000
_cell.length_b   1.000
_cell.length_c   1.000
_cell.angle_alpha   90.00
_cell.angle_beta   90.00
_cell.angle_gamma   90.00
#
_symmetry.space_group_name_H-M   'P 1'
#
loop_
_entity.id
_entity.type
_entity.pdbx_description
1 polymer ?
#
loop_
_entity_poly.entity_id
_entity_poly.type
_entity_poly.pdbx_seq_one_letter_code
_entity_poly.pdbx_strand_id
1 'polypeptide(L)'
;MGLCPSWLYNAVHGQGLVPVSSSGGINFFIGNNPEASGRFHLPRGIIEKGVSGVSHSGFWQGFRSIAEKAEGRPLSASEVSSFWYRRGFEFWFDAPSEALRLTGRKLLMSLSGGEMSVHHPYEFGKTLVPWLGRLPGFGVVFPFALLGLVLGWRNPTVRWLAAMLGAYWLTMLLFFVADRFRIVMLPLLAVSAAAGMVLFVENLRRGSRTRVWPCMTLMAVAFIVTTNPTYGDRVARKYAASGYNRLGKAEADRGHYRLAMMHFGRSLSLYPSGIAYMNLASLFARKGDFQRAKEIYQKVVHFYPGMRRIALVKLAHIAQLQGDLDEAVRFLQRAAGLMADPSSVEKKIEALEKRMGNRRRRPRDR
;
A
#
# COMPACT_ATOMS: atom_id res chain seq x y z
N MET A 1 -8.47 30.09 -6.66
CA MET A 1 -9.03 28.93 -5.93
C MET A 1 -8.19 28.48 -4.72
N GLY A 2 -6.92 28.91 -4.53
CA GLY A 2 -6.06 28.37 -3.45
C GLY A 2 -6.39 28.76 -1.99
N LEU A 3 -7.35 29.67 -1.75
CA LEU A 3 -7.76 30.13 -0.41
C LEU A 3 -9.21 29.74 -0.06
N CYS A 4 -9.90 29.07 -0.97
CA CYS A 4 -11.26 28.61 -0.74
C CYS A 4 -11.23 27.43 0.26
N PRO A 5 -12.10 27.41 1.29
CA PRO A 5 -12.20 26.27 2.18
C PRO A 5 -12.39 24.97 1.40
N SER A 6 -11.69 23.92 1.79
CA SER A 6 -11.65 22.64 1.04
C SER A 6 -13.03 22.05 0.76
N TRP A 7 -14.02 22.24 1.64
CA TRP A 7 -15.39 21.79 1.43
C TRP A 7 -16.12 22.53 0.31
N LEU A 8 -15.84 23.83 0.12
CA LEU A 8 -16.40 24.62 -0.98
C LEU A 8 -15.75 24.22 -2.31
N TYR A 9 -14.42 24.00 -2.30
CA TYR A 9 -13.73 23.44 -3.46
C TYR A 9 -14.30 22.06 -3.86
N ASN A 10 -14.52 21.19 -2.87
CA ASN A 10 -15.08 19.87 -3.05
C ASN A 10 -16.53 19.91 -3.60
N ALA A 11 -17.36 20.83 -3.09
CA ALA A 11 -18.72 21.01 -3.58
C ALA A 11 -18.75 21.44 -5.06
N VAL A 12 -17.91 22.39 -5.46
CA VAL A 12 -17.81 22.88 -6.84
C VAL A 12 -17.31 21.80 -7.81
N HIS A 13 -16.46 20.87 -7.34
CA HIS A 13 -15.88 19.80 -8.17
C HIS A 13 -16.62 18.46 -8.05
N GLY A 14 -17.87 18.46 -7.57
CA GLY A 14 -18.71 17.26 -7.53
C GLY A 14 -18.30 16.19 -6.51
N GLN A 15 -17.46 16.55 -5.53
CA GLN A 15 -17.12 15.69 -4.40
C GLN A 15 -18.12 15.80 -3.23
N GLY A 16 -19.08 16.72 -3.32
CA GLY A 16 -20.06 17.02 -2.28
C GLY A 16 -19.51 17.96 -1.20
N LEU A 17 -20.37 18.29 -0.22
CA LEU A 17 -20.01 19.11 0.94
C LEU A 17 -19.19 18.31 1.95
N VAL A 18 -17.94 17.97 1.58
CA VAL A 18 -17.05 17.17 2.42
C VAL A 18 -15.87 18.02 2.91
N PRO A 19 -15.58 18.07 4.24
CA PRO A 19 -14.55 18.94 4.81
C PRO A 19 -13.18 18.86 4.16
N VAL A 20 -12.70 17.65 3.87
CA VAL A 20 -11.33 17.43 3.38
C VAL A 20 -11.32 16.50 2.17
N SER A 21 -11.77 15.25 2.29
CA SER A 21 -11.84 14.33 1.17
C SER A 21 -13.04 13.39 1.25
N SER A 22 -13.60 13.04 0.10
CA SER A 22 -14.65 12.04 -0.04
C SER A 22 -14.14 10.59 -0.01
N SER A 23 -12.92 10.35 0.50
CA SER A 23 -12.29 9.02 0.51
C SER A 23 -12.35 8.31 1.86
N GLY A 24 -12.97 8.95 2.87
CA GLY A 24 -13.08 8.40 4.22
C GLY A 24 -13.68 6.99 4.24
N GLY A 25 -14.83 6.78 3.59
CA GLY A 25 -15.51 5.48 3.64
C GLY A 25 -14.73 4.35 2.97
N ILE A 26 -14.03 4.63 1.87
CA ILE A 26 -13.15 3.66 1.21
C ILE A 26 -12.01 3.25 2.15
N ASN A 27 -11.33 4.23 2.77
CA ASN A 27 -10.27 3.94 3.74
C ASN A 27 -10.80 3.16 4.94
N PHE A 28 -12.00 3.51 5.41
CA PHE A 28 -12.66 2.83 6.52
C PHE A 28 -12.94 1.37 6.17
N PHE A 29 -13.54 1.11 5.02
CA PHE A 29 -13.81 -0.25 4.54
C PHE A 29 -12.54 -1.06 4.38
N ILE A 30 -11.46 -0.50 3.80
CA ILE A 30 -10.16 -1.18 3.69
C ILE A 30 -9.67 -1.71 5.05
N GLY A 31 -9.88 -0.91 6.10
CA GLY A 31 -9.54 -1.28 7.46
C GLY A 31 -10.57 -2.15 8.18
N ASN A 32 -11.80 -2.24 7.69
CA ASN A 32 -12.95 -2.85 8.38
C ASN A 32 -13.79 -3.66 7.38
N ASN A 33 -13.31 -4.84 7.03
CA ASN A 33 -14.00 -5.81 6.20
C ASN A 33 -13.56 -7.24 6.59
N PRO A 34 -14.26 -8.30 6.15
CA PRO A 34 -13.91 -9.68 6.51
C PRO A 34 -12.49 -10.12 6.08
N GLU A 35 -11.93 -9.53 5.02
CA GLU A 35 -10.57 -9.81 4.57
C GLU A 35 -9.52 -8.92 5.24
N ALA A 36 -9.93 -8.02 6.14
CA ALA A 36 -9.07 -7.01 6.75
C ALA A 36 -7.98 -7.64 7.62
N SER A 37 -6.73 -7.25 7.38
CA SER A 37 -5.58 -7.71 8.19
C SER A 37 -5.09 -6.68 9.21
N GLY A 38 -5.73 -5.51 9.29
CA GLY A 38 -5.32 -4.38 10.13
C GLY A 38 -4.25 -3.47 9.51
N ARG A 39 -3.71 -3.86 8.34
CA ARG A 39 -2.77 -3.09 7.52
C ARG A 39 -3.46 -2.60 6.26
N PHE A 40 -2.85 -1.65 5.57
CA PHE A 40 -3.30 -1.32 4.22
C PHE A 40 -3.17 -2.54 3.30
N HIS A 41 -4.28 -2.97 2.73
CA HIS A 41 -4.31 -3.85 1.58
C HIS A 41 -5.50 -3.51 0.71
N LEU A 42 -5.48 -4.04 -0.50
CA LEU A 42 -6.60 -3.96 -1.41
C LEU A 42 -7.50 -5.17 -1.16
N PRO A 43 -8.79 -4.98 -0.85
CA PRO A 43 -9.75 -6.07 -0.84
C PRO A 43 -9.77 -6.76 -2.21
N ARG A 44 -10.07 -8.06 -2.23
CA ARG A 44 -10.17 -8.81 -3.48
C ARG A 44 -11.27 -8.23 -4.37
N GLY A 45 -11.05 -8.24 -5.67
CA GLY A 45 -12.02 -7.76 -6.66
C GLY A 45 -12.01 -6.24 -6.90
N ILE A 46 -11.42 -5.42 -6.02
CA ILE A 46 -11.35 -3.96 -6.21
C ILE A 46 -10.56 -3.56 -7.45
N ILE A 47 -9.40 -4.20 -7.68
CA ILE A 47 -8.73 -4.07 -8.96
C ILE A 47 -9.51 -4.97 -9.92
N GLU A 48 -10.55 -4.38 -10.48
CA GLU A 48 -11.41 -5.02 -11.46
C GLU A 48 -10.56 -5.56 -12.61
N LYS A 49 -11.01 -6.68 -13.18
CA LYS A 49 -10.65 -7.06 -14.55
C LYS A 49 -10.98 -5.87 -15.45
N GLY A 50 -10.01 -4.98 -15.70
CA GLY A 50 -10.22 -3.83 -16.58
C GLY A 50 -9.61 -2.49 -16.17
N VAL A 51 -9.14 -2.30 -14.94
CA VAL A 51 -8.56 -1.01 -14.55
C VAL A 51 -7.06 -0.98 -14.83
N SER A 52 -6.62 -0.11 -15.75
CA SER A 52 -5.23 0.11 -16.19
C SER A 52 -4.26 0.41 -15.04
N GLY A 53 -3.74 -0.68 -14.45
CA GLY A 53 -2.53 -0.66 -13.65
C GLY A 53 -2.73 -0.25 -12.20
N VAL A 54 -1.68 -0.50 -11.44
CA VAL A 54 -1.48 -0.18 -10.03
C VAL A 54 -1.33 1.36 -9.84
N SER A 55 -2.12 2.15 -10.55
CA SER A 55 -2.14 3.61 -10.46
C SER A 55 -3.13 4.03 -9.37
N HIS A 56 -2.81 5.13 -8.69
CA HIS A 56 -3.66 5.66 -7.62
C HIS A 56 -5.09 5.93 -8.14
N SER A 57 -5.23 6.46 -9.35
CA SER A 57 -6.52 6.73 -10.00
C SER A 57 -7.31 5.46 -10.31
N GLY A 58 -6.65 4.39 -10.78
CA GLY A 58 -7.33 3.14 -11.09
C GLY A 58 -7.94 2.48 -9.85
N PHE A 59 -7.23 2.51 -8.73
CA PHE A 59 -7.76 2.04 -7.45
C PHE A 59 -9.07 2.72 -7.07
N TRP A 60 -9.13 4.05 -7.13
CA TRP A 60 -10.34 4.80 -6.79
C TRP A 60 -11.50 4.52 -7.76
N GLN A 61 -11.19 4.35 -9.05
CA GLN A 61 -12.18 3.95 -10.05
C GLN A 61 -12.76 2.55 -9.77
N GLY A 62 -11.96 1.60 -9.30
CA GLY A 62 -12.43 0.27 -8.93
C GLY A 62 -13.46 0.31 -7.79
N PHE A 63 -13.16 1.05 -6.73
CA PHE A 63 -14.11 1.28 -5.61
C PHE A 63 -15.40 1.95 -6.07
N ARG A 64 -15.30 2.92 -6.99
CA ARG A 64 -16.46 3.61 -7.56
C ARG A 64 -17.29 2.69 -8.44
N SER A 65 -16.67 1.98 -9.38
CA SER A 65 -17.32 1.02 -10.29
C SER A 65 -18.14 -0.02 -9.52
N ILE A 66 -17.58 -0.58 -8.44
CA ILE A 66 -18.29 -1.55 -7.61
C ILE A 66 -19.49 -0.93 -6.90
N ALA A 67 -19.35 0.28 -6.36
CA ALA A 67 -20.46 0.97 -5.69
C ALA A 67 -21.57 1.34 -6.68
N GLU A 68 -21.24 1.90 -7.84
CA GLU A 68 -22.20 2.29 -8.88
C GLU A 68 -22.92 1.06 -9.46
N LYS A 69 -22.23 -0.06 -9.65
CA LYS A 69 -22.85 -1.33 -10.08
C LYS A 69 -23.80 -1.90 -9.04
N ALA A 70 -23.46 -1.80 -7.75
CA ALA A 70 -24.32 -2.29 -6.68
C ALA A 70 -25.59 -1.44 -6.51
N GLU A 71 -25.48 -0.13 -6.71
CA GLU A 71 -26.60 0.82 -6.59
C GLU A 71 -27.38 1.00 -7.91
N GLY A 72 -26.89 0.44 -9.02
CA GLY A 72 -27.55 0.51 -10.33
C GLY A 72 -27.59 1.91 -10.97
N ARG A 73 -26.79 2.86 -10.46
CA ARG A 73 -26.77 4.26 -10.91
C ARG A 73 -25.39 4.90 -10.72
N PRO A 74 -25.06 5.96 -11.47
CA PRO A 74 -23.87 6.75 -11.19
C PRO A 74 -23.95 7.40 -9.80
N LEU A 75 -22.82 7.45 -9.10
CA LEU A 75 -22.72 7.96 -7.73
C LEU A 75 -21.73 9.14 -7.66
N SER A 76 -22.08 10.16 -6.89
CA SER A 76 -21.13 11.20 -6.50
C SER A 76 -20.02 10.63 -5.62
N ALA A 77 -18.91 11.35 -5.48
CA ALA A 77 -17.78 10.89 -4.67
C ALA A 77 -18.16 10.70 -3.18
N SER A 78 -19.06 11.54 -2.66
CA SER A 78 -19.59 11.43 -1.29
C SER A 78 -20.51 10.22 -1.12
N GLU A 79 -21.35 9.92 -2.12
CA GLU A 79 -22.20 8.72 -2.11
C GLU A 79 -21.37 7.44 -2.16
N VAL A 80 -20.30 7.41 -2.97
CA VAL A 80 -19.34 6.29 -2.98
C VAL A 80 -18.71 6.13 -1.58
N SER A 81 -18.29 7.22 -0.94
CA SER A 81 -17.78 7.18 0.44
C SER A 81 -18.82 6.58 1.40
N SER A 82 -20.07 7.06 1.32
CA SER A 82 -21.16 6.63 2.19
C SER A 82 -21.49 5.15 2.00
N PHE A 83 -21.49 4.66 0.76
CA PHE A 83 -21.64 3.24 0.43
C PHE A 83 -20.57 2.39 1.14
N TRP A 84 -19.31 2.79 1.07
CA TRP A 84 -18.21 2.04 1.68
C TRP A 84 -18.18 2.15 3.21
N TYR A 85 -18.62 3.27 3.79
CA TYR A 85 -18.88 3.32 5.24
C TYR A 85 -19.93 2.30 5.65
N ARG A 86 -21.07 2.24 4.93
CA ARG A 86 -22.15 1.29 5.20
C ARG A 86 -21.63 -0.15 5.19
N ARG A 87 -20.91 -0.54 4.13
CA ARG A 87 -20.25 -1.86 4.04
C ARG A 87 -19.28 -2.15 5.17
N GLY A 88 -18.56 -1.13 5.64
CA GLY A 88 -17.63 -1.27 6.75
C GLY A 88 -18.35 -1.48 8.09
N PHE A 89 -19.45 -0.76 8.32
CA PHE A 89 -20.27 -0.93 9.52
C PHE A 89 -21.08 -2.23 9.50
N GLU A 90 -21.56 -2.69 8.33
CA GLU A 90 -22.17 -4.02 8.16
C GLU A 90 -21.24 -5.11 8.72
N PHE A 91 -19.94 -5.09 8.40
CA PHE A 91 -18.97 -6.02 9.00
C PHE A 91 -18.93 -5.97 10.54
N TRP A 92 -19.04 -4.78 11.14
CA TRP A 92 -19.07 -4.64 12.59
C TRP A 92 -20.36 -5.19 13.22
N PHE A 93 -21.49 -5.08 12.54
CA PHE A 93 -22.78 -5.58 13.02
C PHE A 93 -22.96 -7.09 12.77
N ASP A 94 -22.52 -7.58 11.61
CA ASP A 94 -22.66 -8.98 11.23
C ASP A 94 -21.62 -9.87 11.93
N ALA A 95 -20.42 -9.36 12.20
CA ALA A 95 -19.30 -10.11 12.77
C ALA A 95 -18.57 -9.34 13.89
N PRO A 96 -19.24 -8.96 14.99
CA PRO A 96 -18.67 -8.09 16.03
C PRO A 96 -17.44 -8.70 16.72
N SER A 97 -17.41 -10.01 16.94
CA SER A 97 -16.25 -10.70 17.54
C SER A 97 -15.02 -10.63 16.63
N GLU A 98 -15.21 -10.73 15.30
CA GLU A 98 -14.13 -10.61 14.33
C GLU A 98 -13.63 -9.18 14.22
N ALA A 99 -14.54 -8.20 14.24
CA ALA A 99 -14.21 -6.78 14.23
C ALA A 99 -13.44 -6.34 15.49
N LEU A 100 -13.83 -6.83 16.67
CA LEU A 100 -13.09 -6.61 17.92
C LEU A 100 -11.70 -7.28 17.88
N ARG A 101 -11.61 -8.53 17.39
CA ARG A 101 -10.33 -9.23 17.20
C ARG A 101 -9.42 -8.47 16.23
N LEU A 102 -9.98 -7.94 15.15
CA LEU A 102 -9.26 -7.11 14.18
C LEU A 102 -8.75 -5.82 14.81
N THR A 103 -9.57 -5.15 15.62
CA THR A 103 -9.18 -3.94 16.36
C THR A 103 -8.05 -4.23 17.34
N GLY A 104 -8.12 -5.35 18.08
CA GLY A 104 -7.01 -5.82 18.93
C GLY A 104 -5.73 -6.08 18.14
N ARG A 105 -5.83 -6.67 16.94
CA ARG A 105 -4.68 -6.84 16.03
C ARG A 105 -4.10 -5.50 15.60
N LYS A 106 -4.93 -4.51 15.23
CA LYS A 106 -4.48 -3.15 14.89
C LYS A 106 -3.77 -2.51 16.07
N LEU A 107 -4.29 -2.64 17.28
CA LEU A 107 -3.65 -2.13 18.49
C LEU A 107 -2.26 -2.75 18.68
N LEU A 108 -2.14 -4.07 18.64
CA LEU A 108 -0.84 -4.75 18.73
C LEU A 108 0.12 -4.31 17.61
N MET A 109 -0.36 -4.19 16.37
CA MET A 109 0.45 -3.72 15.24
C MET A 109 0.92 -2.27 15.41
N SER A 110 0.09 -1.40 15.98
CA SER A 110 0.45 -0.01 16.22
C SER A 110 1.46 0.17 17.36
N LEU A 111 1.52 -0.80 18.29
CA LEU A 111 2.53 -0.89 19.35
C LEU A 111 3.82 -1.58 18.88
N SER A 112 3.74 -2.47 17.90
CA SER A 112 4.88 -3.21 17.35
C SER A 112 5.93 -2.28 16.74
N GLY A 113 7.21 -2.60 16.91
CA GLY A 113 8.34 -1.85 16.35
C GLY A 113 8.59 -2.15 14.87
N GLY A 114 7.90 -3.15 14.31
CA GLY A 114 7.98 -3.43 12.88
C GLY A 114 7.18 -2.43 12.06
N GLU A 115 7.76 -1.96 10.95
CA GLU A 115 7.11 -0.97 10.08
C GLU A 115 6.21 -1.62 9.01
N MET A 116 4.93 -1.22 8.98
CA MET A 116 3.95 -1.71 8.00
C MET A 116 3.90 -0.80 6.78
N SER A 117 4.82 -1.06 5.85
CA SER A 117 5.01 -0.17 4.71
C SER A 117 3.95 -0.27 3.62
N VAL A 118 3.44 0.89 3.24
CA VAL A 118 2.53 1.06 2.09
C VAL A 118 3.32 1.35 0.81
N HIS A 119 4.34 2.20 0.90
CA HIS A 119 5.13 2.65 -0.25
C HIS A 119 6.63 2.41 -0.10
N HIS A 120 7.22 2.62 1.08
CA HIS A 120 8.67 2.57 1.25
C HIS A 120 9.04 1.63 2.39
N PRO A 121 9.55 0.42 2.10
CA PRO A 121 9.93 -0.53 3.14
C PRO A 121 11.12 0.00 3.95
N TYR A 122 10.86 0.61 5.11
CA TYR A 122 11.91 1.19 5.98
C TYR A 122 12.96 0.15 6.40
N GLU A 123 12.51 -1.06 6.75
CA GLU A 123 13.41 -2.18 7.07
C GLU A 123 14.36 -2.53 5.93
N PHE A 124 13.91 -2.39 4.68
CA PHE A 124 14.78 -2.55 3.52
C PHE A 124 15.77 -1.38 3.41
N GLY A 125 15.35 -0.15 3.72
CA GLY A 125 16.24 1.02 3.78
C GLY A 125 17.42 0.82 4.73
N LYS A 126 17.23 0.17 5.89
CA LYS A 126 18.32 -0.17 6.82
C LYS A 126 19.40 -1.08 6.20
N THR A 127 19.03 -1.91 5.22
CA THR A 127 19.99 -2.76 4.50
C THR A 127 20.87 -1.98 3.53
N LEU A 128 20.40 -0.81 3.07
CA LEU A 128 21.16 0.09 2.20
C LEU A 128 21.98 1.09 3.02
N VAL A 129 21.45 1.51 4.17
CA VAL A 129 22.07 2.50 5.05
C VAL A 129 22.14 1.92 6.47
N PRO A 130 23.22 1.20 6.83
CA PRO A 130 23.32 0.49 8.11
C PRO A 130 23.23 1.39 9.34
N TRP A 131 23.55 2.68 9.21
CA TRP A 131 23.41 3.65 10.31
C TRP A 131 21.97 3.77 10.79
N LEU A 132 20.97 3.64 9.91
CA LEU A 132 19.55 3.69 10.27
C LEU A 132 19.16 2.57 11.25
N GLY A 133 19.87 1.43 11.22
CA GLY A 133 19.67 0.33 12.16
C GLY A 133 20.23 0.58 13.57
N ARG A 134 21.05 1.63 13.76
CA ARG A 134 21.65 1.98 15.05
C ARG A 134 20.89 3.06 15.81
N LEU A 135 19.93 3.73 15.17
CA LEU A 135 19.09 4.73 15.81
C LEU A 135 18.15 4.08 16.85
N PRO A 136 17.79 4.79 17.94
CA PRO A 136 16.81 4.29 18.89
C PRO A 136 15.47 4.08 18.18
N GLY A 137 15.07 2.81 18.07
CA GLY A 137 13.82 2.44 17.44
C GLY A 137 12.60 2.76 18.30
N PHE A 138 11.41 2.53 17.73
CA PHE A 138 10.14 2.70 18.44
C PHE A 138 10.11 1.96 19.78
N GLY A 139 10.69 0.75 19.83
CA GLY A 139 10.73 -0.05 21.05
C GLY A 139 11.57 0.54 22.18
N VAL A 140 12.48 1.47 21.90
CA VAL A 140 13.23 2.22 22.92
C VAL A 140 12.51 3.51 23.30
N VAL A 141 12.01 4.25 22.32
CA VAL A 141 11.34 5.55 22.55
C VAL A 141 10.02 5.37 23.31
N PHE A 142 9.21 4.38 22.94
CA PHE A 142 7.86 4.20 23.50
C PHE A 142 7.84 3.90 25.01
N PRO A 143 8.68 3.00 25.58
CA PRO A 143 8.74 2.79 27.02
C PRO A 143 8.98 4.06 27.83
N PHE A 144 9.92 4.91 27.40
CA PHE A 144 10.16 6.20 28.06
C PHE A 144 9.00 7.18 27.85
N ALA A 145 8.39 7.19 26.67
CA ALA A 145 7.22 8.03 26.40
C ALA A 145 6.05 7.67 27.33
N LEU A 146 5.75 6.38 27.44
CA LEU A 146 4.73 5.86 28.34
C LEU A 146 5.03 6.23 29.79
N LEU A 147 6.28 6.09 30.21
CA LEU A 147 6.70 6.47 31.56
C LEU A 147 6.50 7.97 31.82
N GLY A 148 6.84 8.83 30.86
CA GLY A 148 6.64 10.28 30.96
C GLY A 148 5.16 10.66 31.09
N LEU A 149 4.28 9.98 30.35
CA LEU A 149 2.83 10.17 30.47
C LEU A 149 2.32 9.73 31.85
N VAL A 150 2.77 8.58 32.36
CA VAL A 150 2.33 8.02 33.65
C VAL A 150 2.81 8.89 34.82
N LEU A 151 4.11 9.21 34.88
CA LEU A 151 4.67 10.00 35.97
C LEU A 151 4.23 11.46 35.90
N GLY A 152 4.02 11.99 34.70
CA GLY A 152 3.59 13.36 34.45
C GLY A 152 2.08 13.60 34.53
N TRP A 153 1.25 12.57 34.77
CA TRP A 153 -0.21 12.64 34.61
C TRP A 153 -0.92 13.74 35.43
N ARG A 154 -0.33 14.15 36.55
CA ARG A 154 -0.85 15.25 37.37
C ARG A 154 -0.80 16.60 36.64
N ASN A 155 0.13 16.77 35.70
CA ASN A 155 0.25 17.99 34.90
C ASN A 155 -0.82 18.03 33.78
N PRO A 156 -1.66 19.09 33.70
CA PRO A 156 -2.68 19.21 32.66
C PRO A 156 -2.12 19.17 31.24
N THR A 157 -0.92 19.71 31.00
CA THR A 157 -0.26 19.68 29.70
C THR A 157 0.04 18.25 29.25
N VAL A 158 0.45 17.37 30.17
CA VAL A 158 0.70 15.95 29.89
C VAL A 158 -0.61 15.23 29.56
N ARG A 159 -1.71 15.58 30.23
CA ARG A 159 -3.04 15.01 29.90
C ARG A 159 -3.51 15.44 28.51
N TRP A 160 -3.29 16.69 28.12
CA TRP A 160 -3.56 17.15 26.75
C TRP A 160 -2.68 16.43 25.72
N LEU A 161 -1.39 16.26 26.01
CA LEU A 161 -0.48 15.49 25.16
C LEU A 161 -0.94 14.02 25.00
N ALA A 162 -1.35 13.39 26.09
CA ALA A 162 -1.92 12.04 26.08
C ALA A 162 -3.23 11.97 25.27
N ALA A 163 -4.11 12.97 25.42
CA ALA A 163 -5.36 13.06 24.66
C ALA A 163 -5.10 13.23 23.16
N MET A 164 -4.14 14.07 22.76
CA MET A 164 -3.74 14.25 21.36
C MET A 164 -3.16 12.95 20.77
N LEU A 165 -2.24 12.30 21.50
CA LEU A 165 -1.69 11.00 21.12
C LEU A 165 -2.80 9.96 20.99
N GLY A 166 -3.69 9.85 21.96
CA GLY A 166 -4.81 8.91 21.96
C GLY A 166 -5.80 9.17 20.82
N ALA A 167 -6.16 10.43 20.57
CA ALA A 167 -7.05 10.81 19.48
C ALA A 167 -6.43 10.47 18.11
N TYR A 168 -5.15 10.77 17.91
CA TYR A 168 -4.45 10.39 16.69
C TYR A 168 -4.37 8.88 16.53
N TRP A 169 -4.03 8.17 17.60
CA TRP A 169 -3.92 6.73 17.60
C TRP A 169 -5.25 6.05 17.28
N LEU A 170 -6.36 6.57 17.82
CA LEU A 170 -7.71 6.11 17.52
C LEU A 170 -7.99 6.15 16.01
N THR A 171 -7.51 7.15 15.28
CA THR A 171 -7.67 7.17 13.82
C THR A 171 -7.04 5.95 13.15
N MET A 172 -5.86 5.51 13.59
CA MET A 172 -5.20 4.32 13.04
C MET A 172 -5.96 3.03 13.34
N LEU A 173 -6.63 2.97 14.50
CA LEU A 173 -7.48 1.84 14.89
C LEU A 173 -8.80 1.82 14.11
N LEU A 174 -9.40 3.00 13.89
CA LEU A 174 -10.62 3.16 13.08
C LEU A 174 -10.37 2.79 11.61
N PHE A 175 -9.19 3.10 11.08
CA PHE A 175 -8.80 2.77 9.71
C PHE A 175 -7.87 1.54 9.70
N PHE A 176 -6.60 1.75 9.39
CA PHE A 176 -5.58 0.71 9.34
C PHE A 176 -4.23 1.27 9.79
N VAL A 177 -3.35 0.37 10.25
CA VAL A 177 -1.99 0.72 10.68
C VAL A 177 -1.06 0.78 9.47
N ALA A 178 -0.35 1.89 9.35
CA ALA A 178 0.68 2.10 8.34
C ALA A 178 1.83 2.96 8.91
N ASP A 179 3.04 2.71 8.43
CA ASP A 179 4.28 3.42 8.82
C ASP A 179 4.16 4.95 8.73
N ARG A 180 3.64 5.46 7.61
CA ARG A 180 3.48 6.90 7.35
C ARG A 180 2.52 7.62 8.30
N PHE A 181 1.66 6.89 9.01
CA PHE A 181 0.76 7.47 9.99
C PHE A 181 1.41 7.44 11.39
N ARG A 182 2.17 6.40 11.71
CA ARG A 182 2.89 6.32 13.00
C ARG A 182 3.95 7.41 13.14
N ILE A 183 4.62 7.76 12.04
CA ILE A 183 5.67 8.80 12.06
C ILE A 183 5.16 10.17 12.56
N VAL A 184 3.87 10.48 12.36
CA VAL A 184 3.25 11.73 12.81
C VAL A 184 3.17 11.81 14.35
N MET A 185 3.08 10.67 15.04
CA MET A 185 3.09 10.61 16.50
C MET A 185 4.49 10.80 17.09
N LEU A 186 5.55 10.59 16.31
CA LEU A 186 6.92 10.50 16.81
C LEU A 186 7.39 11.76 17.54
N PRO A 187 7.13 13.01 17.08
CA PRO A 187 7.51 14.21 17.82
C PRO A 187 6.86 14.28 19.22
N LEU A 188 5.57 13.94 19.32
CA LEU A 188 4.82 13.95 20.59
C LEU A 188 5.32 12.85 21.55
N LEU A 189 5.64 11.67 21.00
CA LEU A 189 6.26 10.58 21.76
C LEU A 189 7.67 10.94 22.22
N ALA A 190 8.47 11.62 21.39
CA ALA A 190 9.82 12.04 21.75
C ALA A 190 9.83 13.04 22.91
N VAL A 191 8.92 14.03 22.90
CA VAL A 191 8.75 14.97 24.03
C VAL A 191 8.35 14.22 25.31
N SER A 192 7.39 13.30 25.20
CA SER A 192 6.97 12.46 26.33
C SER A 192 8.13 11.59 26.84
N ALA A 193 8.94 11.04 25.93
CA ALA A 193 10.08 10.19 26.26
C ALA A 193 11.17 10.96 26.99
N ALA A 194 11.50 12.17 26.54
CA ALA A 194 12.44 13.04 27.24
C ALA A 194 11.98 13.34 28.67
N ALA A 195 10.70 13.68 28.86
CA ALA A 195 10.13 13.88 30.19
C ALA A 195 10.22 12.61 31.05
N GLY A 196 9.88 11.44 30.48
CA GLY A 196 10.00 10.15 31.16
C GLY A 196 11.43 9.82 31.59
N MET A 197 12.42 10.10 30.74
CA MET A 197 13.84 9.93 31.06
C MET A 197 14.27 10.81 32.24
N VAL A 198 13.92 12.09 32.22
CA VAL A 198 14.27 13.04 33.31
C VAL A 198 13.64 12.60 34.64
N LEU A 199 12.34 12.33 34.65
CA LEU A 199 11.62 11.91 35.85
C LEU A 199 12.11 10.56 36.40
N PHE A 200 12.51 9.64 35.51
CA PHE A 200 13.12 8.38 35.90
C PHE A 200 14.47 8.59 36.60
N VAL A 201 15.35 9.41 36.01
CA VAL A 201 16.67 9.74 36.59
C VAL A 201 16.53 10.45 37.94
N GLU A 202 15.56 11.35 38.09
CA GLU A 202 15.28 11.98 39.38
C GLU A 202 14.88 10.96 40.46
N ASN A 203 14.01 10.01 40.12
CA ASN A 203 13.62 8.94 41.05
C ASN A 203 14.79 8.02 41.40
N LEU A 204 15.69 7.73 40.45
CA LEU A 204 16.93 7.00 40.71
C LEU A 204 17.84 7.77 41.68
N ARG A 205 18.07 9.06 41.43
CA ARG A 205 18.91 9.92 42.28
C ARG A 205 18.37 10.05 43.71
N ARG A 206 17.04 10.01 43.89
CA ARG A 206 16.38 10.03 45.20
C ARG A 206 16.46 8.70 45.97
N GLY A 207 17.00 7.63 45.37
CA GLY A 207 17.14 6.32 46.02
C GLY A 207 15.82 5.61 46.34
N SER A 208 14.69 6.06 45.78
CA SER A 208 13.36 5.53 46.12
C SER A 208 13.08 4.21 45.38
N ARG A 209 13.53 3.09 45.94
CA ARG A 209 13.32 1.75 45.36
C ARG A 209 11.85 1.46 45.05
N THR A 210 10.93 1.90 45.91
CA THR A 210 9.48 1.71 45.74
C THR A 210 8.90 2.44 44.52
N ARG A 211 9.55 3.51 44.05
CA ARG A 211 9.16 4.21 42.82
C ARG A 211 9.90 3.70 41.58
N VAL A 212 11.14 3.25 41.73
CA VAL A 212 11.98 2.81 40.61
C VAL A 212 11.53 1.46 40.06
N TRP A 213 11.23 0.47 40.91
CA TRP A 213 10.85 -0.88 40.45
C TRP A 213 9.62 -0.88 39.53
N PRO A 214 8.49 -0.22 39.87
CA PRO A 214 7.34 -0.15 38.97
C PRO A 214 7.67 0.52 37.63
N CYS A 215 8.53 1.56 37.62
CA CYS A 215 8.96 2.22 36.39
C CYS A 215 9.75 1.24 35.50
N MET A 216 10.70 0.51 36.08
CA MET A 216 11.48 -0.49 35.35
C MET A 216 10.60 -1.63 34.82
N THR A 217 9.65 -2.12 35.60
CA THR A 217 8.70 -3.14 35.16
C THR A 217 7.83 -2.63 34.01
N LEU A 218 7.26 -1.43 34.13
CA LEU A 218 6.47 -0.80 33.08
C LEU A 218 7.28 -0.65 31.78
N MET A 219 8.51 -0.17 31.90
CA MET A 219 9.40 -0.01 30.75
C MET A 219 9.78 -1.36 30.12
N ALA A 220 10.09 -2.37 30.93
CA ALA A 220 10.44 -3.71 30.45
C ALA A 220 9.27 -4.36 29.70
N VAL A 221 8.06 -4.30 30.26
CA VAL A 221 6.84 -4.80 29.60
C VAL A 221 6.59 -4.05 28.31
N ALA A 222 6.66 -2.71 28.34
CA ALA A 222 6.50 -1.90 27.14
C ALA A 222 7.56 -2.23 26.08
N PHE A 223 8.82 -2.42 26.46
CA PHE A 223 9.90 -2.79 25.56
C PHE A 223 9.65 -4.16 24.91
N ILE A 224 9.25 -5.18 25.68
CA ILE A 224 8.95 -6.52 25.17
C ILE A 224 7.77 -6.46 24.18
N VAL A 225 6.69 -5.77 24.53
CA VAL A 225 5.51 -5.63 23.67
C VAL A 225 5.85 -4.92 22.36
N THR A 226 6.65 -3.86 22.44
CA THR A 226 6.97 -3.02 21.28
C THR A 226 8.12 -3.53 20.43
N THR A 227 9.00 -4.38 20.93
CA THR A 227 10.08 -4.97 20.11
C THR A 227 9.66 -6.23 19.37
N ASN A 228 8.57 -6.87 19.80
CA ASN A 228 8.09 -8.09 19.17
C ASN A 228 7.41 -7.79 17.82
N PRO A 229 7.95 -8.25 16.67
CA PRO A 229 7.36 -7.98 15.38
C PRO A 229 6.04 -8.75 15.22
N THR A 230 4.94 -8.00 15.18
CA THR A 230 3.58 -8.55 15.01
C THR A 230 3.24 -9.08 13.61
N TYR A 231 4.19 -9.05 12.66
CA TYR A 231 4.01 -9.65 11.34
C TYR A 231 5.07 -10.71 11.07
N GLY A 232 4.64 -11.88 10.56
CA GLY A 232 5.53 -13.01 10.31
C GLY A 232 6.49 -12.80 9.12
N ASP A 233 7.51 -13.65 9.06
CA ASP A 233 8.63 -13.60 8.10
C ASP A 233 8.20 -13.44 6.63
N ARG A 234 7.07 -14.04 6.25
CA ARG A 234 6.56 -13.96 4.87
C ARG A 234 6.27 -12.51 4.47
N VAL A 235 5.77 -11.69 5.39
CA VAL A 235 5.49 -10.27 5.16
C VAL A 235 6.80 -9.49 5.05
N ALA A 236 7.76 -9.76 5.95
CA ALA A 236 9.07 -9.14 5.92
C ALA A 236 9.78 -9.40 4.57
N ARG A 237 9.77 -10.66 4.12
CA ARG A 237 10.30 -11.07 2.80
C ARG A 237 9.60 -10.34 1.66
N LYS A 238 8.27 -10.18 1.72
CA LYS A 238 7.49 -9.43 0.71
C LYS A 238 7.90 -7.94 0.66
N TYR A 239 8.11 -7.29 1.80
CA TYR A 239 8.57 -5.91 1.85
C TYR A 239 9.99 -5.75 1.30
N ALA A 240 10.92 -6.62 1.70
CA ALA A 240 12.27 -6.64 1.14
C ALA A 240 12.26 -6.89 -0.38
N ALA A 241 11.45 -7.85 -0.86
CA ALA A 241 11.27 -8.10 -2.28
C ALA A 241 10.75 -6.86 -3.02
N SER A 242 9.79 -6.13 -2.45
CA SER A 242 9.30 -4.87 -3.03
C SER A 242 10.39 -3.80 -3.07
N GLY A 243 11.29 -3.75 -2.08
CA GLY A 243 12.44 -2.84 -2.05
C GLY A 243 13.39 -3.10 -3.22
N TYR A 244 13.83 -4.36 -3.38
CA TYR A 244 14.67 -4.77 -4.50
C TYR A 244 14.01 -4.55 -5.87
N ASN A 245 12.70 -4.80 -6.00
CA ASN A 245 11.99 -4.51 -7.26
C ASN A 245 12.01 -3.02 -7.61
N ARG A 246 11.91 -2.13 -6.62
CA ARG A 246 11.99 -0.68 -6.83
C ARG A 246 13.40 -0.25 -7.23
N LEU A 247 14.43 -0.79 -6.57
CA LEU A 247 15.83 -0.56 -6.98
C LEU A 247 16.07 -1.06 -8.41
N GLY A 248 15.61 -2.26 -8.74
CA GLY A 248 15.76 -2.81 -10.09
C GLY A 248 15.12 -1.94 -11.16
N LYS A 249 13.94 -1.38 -10.88
CA LYS A 249 13.29 -0.41 -11.77
C LYS A 249 14.11 0.88 -11.89
N ALA A 250 14.58 1.45 -10.78
CA ALA A 250 15.38 2.67 -10.80
C ALA A 250 16.68 2.49 -11.59
N GLU A 251 17.39 1.37 -11.41
CA GLU A 251 18.60 1.04 -12.17
C GLU A 251 18.29 0.81 -13.66
N ALA A 252 17.15 0.19 -13.98
CA ALA A 252 16.72 0.01 -15.37
C ALA A 252 16.43 1.34 -16.07
N ASP A 253 15.79 2.28 -15.36
CA ASP A 253 15.49 3.62 -15.88
C ASP A 253 16.76 4.47 -16.05
N ARG A 254 17.83 4.17 -15.30
CA ARG A 254 19.19 4.72 -15.49
C ARG A 254 20.03 4.01 -16.56
N GLY A 255 19.51 2.94 -17.18
CA GLY A 255 20.24 2.16 -18.17
C GLY A 255 21.22 1.13 -17.60
N HIS A 256 21.32 0.98 -16.27
CA HIS A 256 22.18 -0.01 -15.62
C HIS A 256 21.55 -1.41 -15.62
N TYR A 257 21.38 -1.99 -16.81
CA TYR A 257 20.60 -3.20 -17.02
C TYR A 257 21.10 -4.43 -16.24
N ARG A 258 22.41 -4.55 -16.02
CA ARG A 258 22.99 -5.67 -15.24
C ARG A 258 22.58 -5.58 -13.76
N LEU A 259 22.64 -4.39 -13.16
CA LEU A 259 22.19 -4.15 -11.79
C LEU A 259 20.69 -4.34 -11.66
N ALA A 260 19.92 -3.83 -12.63
CA ALA A 260 18.48 -4.01 -12.67
C ALA A 260 18.08 -5.50 -12.63
N MET A 261 18.73 -6.32 -13.46
CA MET A 261 18.47 -7.76 -13.52
C MET A 261 18.83 -8.47 -12.21
N MET A 262 19.95 -8.10 -11.58
CA MET A 262 20.35 -8.61 -10.26
C MET A 262 19.29 -8.29 -9.20
N HIS A 263 18.82 -7.04 -9.13
CA HIS A 263 17.80 -6.62 -8.17
C HIS A 263 16.44 -7.27 -8.43
N PHE A 264 16.01 -7.40 -9.68
CA PHE A 264 14.79 -8.16 -10.00
C PHE A 264 14.92 -9.64 -9.61
N GLY A 265 16.08 -10.26 -9.85
CA GLY A 265 16.37 -11.63 -9.42
C GLY A 265 16.26 -11.80 -7.90
N ARG A 266 16.87 -10.87 -7.13
CA ARG A 266 16.80 -10.87 -5.66
C ARG A 266 15.37 -10.64 -5.15
N SER A 267 14.60 -9.78 -5.82
CA SER A 267 13.18 -9.60 -5.52
C SER A 267 12.39 -10.90 -5.67
N LEU A 268 12.56 -11.57 -6.81
CA LEU A 268 11.85 -12.80 -7.15
C LEU A 268 12.27 -13.99 -6.27
N SER A 269 13.54 -14.05 -5.83
CA SER A 269 14.01 -15.09 -4.91
C SER A 269 13.42 -14.95 -3.51
N LEU A 270 13.16 -13.71 -3.06
CA LEU A 270 12.57 -13.43 -1.74
C LEU A 270 11.06 -13.62 -1.74
N TYR A 271 10.39 -13.13 -2.78
CA TYR A 271 8.95 -13.25 -2.94
C TYR A 271 8.57 -13.18 -4.43
N PRO A 272 8.22 -14.30 -5.08
CA PRO A 272 7.71 -14.30 -6.44
C PRO A 272 6.47 -13.41 -6.56
N SER A 273 6.48 -12.46 -7.49
CA SER A 273 5.35 -11.56 -7.71
C SER A 273 5.20 -11.20 -9.18
N GLY A 274 3.94 -11.05 -9.61
CA GLY A 274 3.62 -10.63 -10.97
C GLY A 274 4.24 -9.27 -11.32
N ILE A 275 4.33 -8.33 -10.37
CA ILE A 275 4.95 -7.01 -10.59
C ILE A 275 6.44 -7.16 -10.95
N ALA A 276 7.18 -7.96 -10.18
CA ALA A 276 8.61 -8.16 -10.43
C ALA A 276 8.86 -8.89 -11.74
N TYR A 277 8.06 -9.91 -12.07
CA TYR A 277 8.12 -10.56 -13.38
C TYR A 277 7.77 -9.61 -14.54
N MET A 278 6.74 -8.76 -14.39
CA MET A 278 6.39 -7.76 -15.40
C MET A 278 7.54 -6.77 -15.66
N ASN A 279 8.19 -6.30 -14.60
CA ASN A 279 9.34 -5.40 -14.72
C ASN A 279 10.54 -6.09 -15.37
N LEU A 280 10.83 -7.34 -14.99
CA LEU A 280 11.90 -8.13 -15.60
C LEU A 280 11.64 -8.41 -17.09
N ALA A 281 10.41 -8.79 -17.45
CA ALA A 281 10.03 -8.97 -18.85
C ALA A 281 10.13 -7.66 -19.65
N SER A 282 9.73 -6.54 -19.05
CA SER A 282 9.89 -5.22 -19.67
C SER A 282 11.37 -4.85 -19.86
N LEU A 283 12.27 -5.28 -18.96
CA LEU A 283 13.70 -5.09 -19.11
C LEU A 283 14.25 -5.86 -20.32
N PHE A 284 13.88 -7.14 -20.47
CA PHE A 284 14.26 -7.94 -21.63
C PHE A 284 13.73 -7.35 -22.95
N ALA A 285 12.46 -6.91 -22.96
CA ALA A 285 11.87 -6.27 -24.13
C ALA A 285 12.60 -4.97 -24.52
N ARG A 286 13.00 -4.14 -23.54
CA ARG A 286 13.81 -2.91 -23.79
C ARG A 286 15.18 -3.24 -24.37
N LYS A 287 15.75 -4.40 -24.04
CA LYS A 287 17.02 -4.90 -24.61
C LYS A 287 16.87 -5.58 -25.97
N GLY A 288 15.65 -5.69 -26.51
CA GLY A 288 15.37 -6.41 -27.75
C GLY A 288 15.32 -7.94 -27.61
N ASP A 289 15.49 -8.49 -26.40
CA ASP A 289 15.33 -9.93 -26.13
C ASP A 289 13.84 -10.27 -25.98
N PHE A 290 13.13 -10.21 -27.11
CA PHE A 290 11.70 -10.43 -27.17
C PHE A 290 11.31 -11.86 -26.81
N GLN A 291 12.17 -12.84 -27.08
CA GLN A 291 11.91 -14.23 -26.75
C GLN A 291 11.77 -14.43 -25.24
N ARG A 292 12.78 -14.01 -24.46
CA ARG A 292 12.69 -14.11 -22.99
C ARG A 292 11.58 -13.23 -22.42
N ALA A 293 11.35 -12.06 -22.99
CA ALA A 293 10.25 -11.20 -22.55
C ALA A 293 8.90 -11.89 -22.73
N LYS A 294 8.65 -12.54 -23.88
CA LYS A 294 7.41 -13.30 -24.14
C LYS A 294 7.24 -14.44 -23.13
N GLU A 295 8.27 -15.24 -22.90
CA GLU A 295 8.23 -16.36 -21.94
C GLU A 295 7.82 -15.89 -20.54
N ILE A 296 8.43 -14.80 -20.06
CA ILE A 296 8.11 -14.26 -18.73
C ILE A 296 6.70 -13.67 -18.71
N TYR A 297 6.28 -12.91 -19.72
CA TYR A 297 4.91 -12.40 -19.78
C TYR A 297 3.87 -13.53 -19.84
N GLN A 298 4.15 -14.62 -20.55
CA GLN A 298 3.28 -15.80 -20.57
C GLN A 298 3.18 -16.46 -19.19
N LYS A 299 4.28 -16.56 -18.44
CA LYS A 299 4.24 -16.97 -17.02
C LYS A 299 3.34 -16.04 -16.20
N VAL A 300 3.41 -14.72 -16.43
CA VAL A 300 2.52 -13.76 -15.76
C VAL A 300 1.04 -14.00 -16.12
N VAL A 301 0.73 -14.23 -17.40
CA VAL A 301 -0.62 -14.53 -17.87
C VAL A 301 -1.20 -15.76 -17.17
N HIS A 302 -0.39 -16.81 -16.99
CA HIS A 302 -0.84 -18.07 -16.40
C HIS A 302 -0.97 -17.97 -14.87
N PHE A 303 0.09 -17.56 -14.17
CA PHE A 303 0.19 -17.67 -12.71
C PHE A 303 -0.28 -16.43 -11.93
N TYR A 304 -0.44 -15.27 -12.58
CA TYR A 304 -0.76 -14.02 -11.89
C TYR A 304 -2.02 -13.35 -12.48
N PRO A 305 -3.22 -13.82 -12.10
CA PRO A 305 -4.48 -13.33 -12.65
C PRO A 305 -4.64 -11.81 -12.59
N GLY A 306 -4.19 -11.17 -11.51
CA GLY A 306 -4.25 -9.70 -11.36
C GLY A 306 -3.35 -8.90 -12.32
N MET A 307 -2.36 -9.55 -12.93
CA MET A 307 -1.46 -8.94 -13.92
C MET A 307 -1.71 -9.46 -15.35
N ARG A 308 -2.56 -10.49 -15.50
CA ARG A 308 -2.82 -11.19 -16.76
C ARG A 308 -3.13 -10.25 -17.91
N ARG A 309 -4.07 -9.33 -17.70
CA ARG A 309 -4.49 -8.37 -18.72
C ARG A 309 -3.35 -7.44 -19.16
N ILE A 310 -2.54 -6.95 -18.22
CA ILE A 310 -1.42 -6.06 -18.54
C ILE A 310 -0.33 -6.84 -19.28
N ALA A 311 -0.07 -8.09 -18.87
CA ALA A 311 0.85 -8.98 -19.56
C ALA A 311 0.39 -9.29 -21.00
N LEU A 312 -0.90 -9.51 -21.23
CA LEU A 312 -1.47 -9.69 -22.58
C LEU A 312 -1.26 -8.45 -23.46
N VAL A 313 -1.48 -7.24 -22.94
CA VAL A 313 -1.20 -5.99 -23.68
C VAL A 313 0.29 -5.85 -24.00
N LYS A 314 1.18 -6.26 -23.10
CA LYS A 314 2.64 -6.24 -23.35
C LYS A 314 3.06 -7.29 -24.38
N LEU A 315 2.46 -8.48 -24.37
CA LEU A 315 2.66 -9.51 -25.40
C LEU A 315 2.19 -9.03 -26.76
N ALA A 316 1.01 -8.40 -26.84
CA ALA A 316 0.51 -7.79 -28.07
C ALA A 316 1.49 -6.75 -28.63
N HIS A 317 2.03 -5.88 -27.77
CA HIS A 317 3.03 -4.90 -28.17
C HIS A 317 4.31 -5.53 -28.73
N ILE A 318 4.81 -6.61 -28.12
CA ILE A 318 5.96 -7.33 -28.66
C ILE A 318 5.63 -7.95 -30.03
N ALA A 319 4.46 -8.58 -30.18
CA ALA A 319 4.02 -9.15 -31.46
C ALA A 319 3.94 -8.07 -32.57
N GLN A 320 3.44 -6.87 -32.24
CA GLN A 320 3.45 -5.71 -33.16
C GLN A 320 4.86 -5.32 -33.59
N LEU A 321 5.82 -5.27 -32.66
CA LEU A 321 7.23 -4.95 -32.95
C LEU A 321 7.89 -6.00 -33.85
N GLN A 322 7.50 -7.26 -33.71
CA GLN A 322 7.97 -8.36 -34.57
C GLN A 322 7.21 -8.46 -35.90
N GLY A 323 6.17 -7.65 -36.10
CA GLY A 323 5.37 -7.64 -37.33
C GLY A 323 4.27 -8.71 -37.41
N ASP A 324 4.11 -9.53 -36.37
CA ASP A 324 3.03 -10.52 -36.25
C ASP A 324 1.75 -9.84 -35.74
N LEU A 325 1.04 -9.22 -36.69
CA LEU A 325 -0.18 -8.46 -36.39
C LEU A 325 -1.34 -9.38 -35.99
N ASP A 326 -1.40 -10.60 -36.54
CA ASP A 326 -2.41 -11.60 -36.19
C ASP A 326 -2.27 -12.02 -34.71
N GLU A 327 -1.06 -12.30 -34.24
CA GLU A 327 -0.80 -12.62 -32.83
C GLU A 327 -1.09 -11.42 -31.91
N ALA A 328 -0.74 -10.21 -32.34
CA ALA A 328 -1.04 -8.99 -31.59
C ALA A 328 -2.54 -8.81 -31.35
N VAL A 329 -3.37 -9.00 -32.39
CA VAL A 329 -4.83 -8.92 -32.29
C VAL A 329 -5.37 -9.98 -31.33
N ARG A 330 -4.92 -11.24 -31.42
CA ARG A 330 -5.34 -12.31 -30.50
C ARG A 330 -5.07 -11.96 -29.03
N PHE A 331 -3.89 -11.41 -28.73
CA PHE A 331 -3.57 -11.00 -27.36
C PHE A 331 -4.43 -9.81 -26.88
N LEU A 332 -4.71 -8.83 -27.75
CA LEU A 332 -5.59 -7.71 -27.41
C LEU A 332 -7.03 -8.16 -27.20
N GLN A 333 -7.57 -9.07 -28.03
CA GLN A 333 -8.91 -9.64 -27.84
C GLN A 333 -9.02 -10.36 -26.49
N ARG A 334 -8.01 -11.18 -26.13
CA ARG A 334 -7.94 -11.81 -24.80
C ARG A 334 -7.84 -10.79 -23.68
N ALA A 335 -7.17 -9.66 -23.89
CA ALA A 335 -7.09 -8.58 -22.91
C ALA A 335 -8.43 -7.85 -22.77
N ALA A 336 -9.13 -7.59 -23.88
CA ALA A 336 -10.44 -6.94 -23.94
C ALA A 336 -11.52 -7.76 -23.21
N GLY A 337 -11.53 -9.09 -23.36
CA GLY A 337 -12.42 -9.98 -22.59
C GLY A 337 -12.16 -10.00 -21.08
N LEU A 338 -11.10 -9.32 -20.62
CA LEU A 338 -10.81 -9.08 -19.20
C LEU A 338 -11.01 -7.60 -18.82
N MET A 339 -11.75 -6.81 -19.61
CA MET A 339 -12.04 -5.41 -19.31
C MET A 339 -13.54 -5.19 -19.11
N ALA A 340 -13.89 -4.38 -18.11
CA ALA A 340 -15.25 -3.84 -17.99
C ALA A 340 -15.56 -2.84 -19.11
N ASP A 341 -14.57 -2.04 -19.52
CA ASP A 341 -14.63 -1.15 -20.68
C ASP A 341 -13.46 -1.47 -21.64
N PRO A 342 -13.71 -2.25 -22.70
CA PRO A 342 -12.69 -2.61 -23.69
C PRO A 342 -12.46 -1.54 -24.77
N SER A 343 -13.20 -0.42 -24.78
CA SER A 343 -13.18 0.57 -25.89
C SER A 343 -11.78 1.03 -26.28
N SER A 344 -10.89 1.24 -25.29
CA SER A 344 -9.51 1.67 -25.54
C SER A 344 -8.64 0.61 -26.22
N VAL A 345 -8.94 -0.67 -26.00
CA VAL A 345 -8.26 -1.81 -26.62
C VAL A 345 -8.90 -2.15 -27.96
N GLU A 346 -10.21 -2.05 -28.09
CA GLU A 346 -10.94 -2.26 -29.34
C GLU A 346 -10.46 -1.30 -30.44
N LYS A 347 -10.30 0.00 -30.11
CA LYS A 347 -9.68 0.97 -31.04
C LYS A 347 -8.29 0.54 -31.52
N LYS A 348 -7.51 -0.15 -30.67
CA LYS A 348 -6.19 -0.68 -31.06
C LYS A 348 -6.31 -1.92 -31.95
N ILE A 349 -7.30 -2.77 -31.70
CA ILE A 349 -7.62 -3.93 -32.53
C ILE A 349 -8.02 -3.47 -33.93
N GLU A 350 -8.99 -2.56 -34.04
CA GLU A 350 -9.45 -1.99 -35.31
C GLU A 350 -8.31 -1.36 -36.12
N ALA A 351 -7.44 -0.59 -35.46
CA ALA A 351 -6.27 0.02 -36.11
C ALA A 351 -5.30 -1.04 -36.67
N LEU A 352 -5.12 -2.16 -35.96
CA LEU A 352 -4.27 -3.26 -36.42
C LEU A 352 -4.90 -4.03 -37.58
N GLU A 353 -6.19 -4.33 -37.52
CA GLU A 353 -6.93 -5.02 -38.56
C GLU A 353 -6.94 -4.20 -39.87
N LYS A 354 -7.13 -2.88 -39.78
CA LYS A 354 -6.99 -1.98 -40.93
C LYS A 354 -5.59 -2.03 -41.54
N ARG A 355 -4.54 -2.06 -40.71
CA ARG A 355 -3.15 -2.18 -41.17
C ARG A 355 -2.89 -3.53 -41.86
N MET A 356 -3.48 -4.61 -41.36
CA MET A 356 -3.43 -5.94 -41.98
C MET A 356 -4.15 -5.96 -43.33
N GLY A 357 -5.35 -5.39 -43.40
CA GLY A 357 -6.12 -5.27 -44.65
C GLY A 357 -5.36 -4.47 -45.72
N ASN A 358 -4.71 -3.37 -45.33
CA ASN A 358 -3.88 -2.57 -46.24
C ASN A 358 -2.63 -3.31 -46.72
N ARG A 359 -2.00 -4.15 -45.87
CA ARG A 359 -0.87 -5.01 -46.28
C ARG A 359 -1.30 -6.11 -47.26
N ARG A 360 -2.48 -6.68 -47.07
CA ARG A 360 -3.03 -7.71 -47.98
C ARG A 360 -3.44 -7.13 -49.34
N ARG A 361 -3.81 -5.84 -49.39
CA ARG A 361 -4.22 -5.13 -50.62
C ARG A 361 -3.07 -4.53 -51.43
N ARG A 362 -1.86 -4.40 -50.87
CA ARG A 362 -0.65 -4.06 -51.65
C ARG A 362 -0.03 -5.37 -52.16
N PRO A 363 -0.05 -5.66 -53.47
CA PRO A 363 0.74 -6.77 -54.01
C PRO A 363 2.20 -6.60 -53.58
N ARG A 364 2.89 -7.71 -53.30
CA ARG A 364 4.35 -7.71 -53.24
C ARG A 364 4.84 -7.42 -54.65
N ASP A 365 4.98 -6.15 -55.01
CA ASP A 365 5.82 -5.77 -56.14
C ASP A 365 7.24 -6.23 -55.80
N ARG A 366 7.77 -7.05 -56.69
CA ARG A 366 8.99 -7.86 -56.58
C ARG A 366 10.23 -7.02 -56.42
#